data_AF-A0A5K1FEP1-F1
#
_entry.id   AF-A0A5K1FEP1-F1
#
_cell.length_a   1.000
_cell.length_b   1.000
_cell.length_c   1.000
_cell.angle_alpha   90.00
_cell.angle_beta   90.00
_cell.angle_gamma   90.00
#
_symmetry.space_group_name_H-M   'P 1'
#
loop_
_entity.id
_entity.type
_entity.pdbx_description
1 polymer ?
#
loop_
_entity_poly.entity_id
_entity_poly.type
_entity_poly.pdbx_seq_one_letter_code
_entity_poly.pdbx_strand_id
1 'polypeptide(L)'
;FINIDCGLPKNSNFSNEVGLVYVPDDMYTDAGTNMQVDPDFLGNPKVYTTLRSFPDYNRNCYNLTPVVVGRTYLVRASFMYGNYDGKKVLPTFDLYLGVNFWDTIKLDSSTHILSTEITAEAMTTSMDVCLVKTTDSVPSYL
;
A
#
# COMPACT_ATOMS: atom_id res chain seq x y z
N PHE A 1 9.03 -13.44 -5.66
CA PHE A 1 8.75 -12.08 -5.19
C PHE A 1 7.50 -11.60 -5.90
N ILE A 2 6.77 -10.67 -5.31
CA ILE A 2 5.56 -10.08 -5.85
C ILE A 2 5.69 -8.57 -5.71
N ASN A 3 5.33 -7.81 -6.75
CA ASN A 3 5.22 -6.37 -6.67
C ASN A 3 3.77 -5.98 -6.98
N ILE A 4 3.13 -5.34 -6.03
CA ILE A 4 1.73 -4.90 -6.12
C ILE A 4 1.76 -3.39 -6.33
N ASP A 5 0.97 -2.89 -7.27
CA ASP A 5 0.72 -1.46 -7.47
C ASP A 5 -0.72 -1.17 -7.04
N CYS A 6 -0.86 -0.39 -5.96
CA CYS A 6 -2.15 -0.19 -5.34
C CYS A 6 -3.02 0.77 -6.16
N GLY A 7 -4.28 0.40 -6.40
CA GLY A 7 -5.16 1.20 -7.23
C GLY A 7 -4.95 1.07 -8.74
N LEU A 8 -3.96 0.29 -9.18
CA LEU A 8 -3.74 -0.03 -10.58
C LEU A 8 -4.99 -0.73 -11.17
N PRO A 9 -5.50 -0.33 -12.34
CA PRO A 9 -6.69 -0.96 -12.93
C PRO A 9 -6.49 -2.46 -13.23
N LYS A 10 -7.58 -3.23 -13.13
CA LYS A 10 -7.56 -4.66 -13.45
C LYS A 10 -7.01 -4.92 -14.87
N ASN A 11 -6.20 -5.96 -14.99
CA ASN A 11 -5.52 -6.38 -16.24
C ASN A 11 -4.55 -5.33 -16.83
N SER A 12 -4.02 -4.40 -16.02
CA SER A 12 -3.08 -3.36 -16.48
C SER A 12 -1.65 -3.51 -15.97
N ASN A 13 -1.24 -4.76 -15.72
CA ASN A 13 0.13 -5.13 -15.32
C ASN A 13 1.17 -4.43 -16.22
N PHE A 14 2.30 -4.04 -15.64
CA PHE A 14 3.40 -3.45 -16.39
C PHE A 14 4.76 -3.84 -15.80
N SER A 15 5.81 -3.68 -16.61
CA SER A 15 7.19 -3.79 -16.16
C SER A 15 7.80 -2.40 -16.03
N ASN A 16 8.53 -2.16 -14.94
CA ASN A 16 9.32 -0.93 -14.80
C ASN A 16 10.64 -1.00 -15.60
N GLU A 17 11.43 0.06 -15.55
CA GLU A 17 12.68 0.21 -16.32
C GLU A 17 13.75 -0.86 -15.98
N VAL A 18 13.68 -1.44 -14.78
CA VAL A 18 14.60 -2.51 -14.33
C VAL A 18 14.00 -3.92 -14.49
N GLY A 19 12.85 -4.03 -15.18
CA GLY A 19 12.22 -5.31 -15.50
C GLY A 19 11.38 -5.93 -14.39
N LEU A 20 11.09 -5.22 -13.30
CA LEU A 20 10.17 -5.69 -12.26
C LEU A 20 8.73 -5.56 -12.75
N VAL A 21 8.00 -6.67 -12.71
CA VAL A 21 6.57 -6.73 -13.05
C VAL A 21 5.75 -6.32 -11.85
N TYR A 22 4.87 -5.34 -12.04
CA TYR A 22 3.86 -4.88 -11.08
C TYR A 22 2.48 -5.38 -11.51
N VAL A 23 1.70 -5.83 -10.54
CA VAL A 23 0.34 -6.35 -10.73
C VAL A 23 -0.69 -5.51 -9.96
N PRO A 24 -1.94 -5.44 -10.43
CA PRO A 24 -3.04 -4.83 -9.70
C PRO A 24 -3.27 -5.46 -8.33
N ASP A 25 -3.81 -4.67 -7.42
CA ASP A 25 -4.00 -5.05 -6.03
C ASP A 25 -5.34 -5.76 -5.74
N ASP A 26 -6.20 -5.90 -6.77
CA ASP A 26 -7.56 -6.47 -6.69
C ASP A 26 -7.63 -7.90 -6.14
N MET A 27 -6.55 -8.67 -6.22
CA MET A 27 -6.51 -10.05 -5.70
C MET A 27 -6.11 -10.13 -4.22
N TYR A 28 -5.68 -9.02 -3.63
CA TYR A 28 -5.11 -8.97 -2.28
C TYR A 28 -6.00 -8.20 -1.30
N THR A 29 -6.97 -7.42 -1.78
CA THR A 29 -7.98 -6.75 -0.97
C THR A 29 -9.27 -6.61 -1.77
N ASP A 30 -10.42 -6.77 -1.12
CA ASP A 30 -11.76 -6.56 -1.68
C ASP A 30 -12.38 -5.21 -1.27
N ALA A 31 -11.74 -4.51 -0.32
CA ALA A 31 -12.18 -3.22 0.18
C ALA A 31 -11.43 -2.02 -0.45
N GLY A 32 -11.87 -0.82 -0.09
CA GLY A 32 -11.28 0.44 -0.51
C GLY A 32 -11.69 0.90 -1.91
N THR A 33 -11.11 1.99 -2.36
CA THR A 33 -11.40 2.61 -3.67
C THR A 33 -10.11 3.01 -4.36
N ASN A 34 -10.00 2.67 -5.64
CA ASN A 34 -8.87 3.09 -6.48
C ASN A 34 -8.99 4.58 -6.76
N MET A 35 -7.90 5.30 -6.53
CA MET A 35 -7.80 6.73 -6.77
C MET A 35 -6.59 7.02 -7.64
N GLN A 36 -6.65 8.13 -8.37
CA GLN A 36 -5.50 8.66 -9.09
C GLN A 36 -4.87 9.80 -8.30
N VAL A 37 -3.55 9.86 -8.34
CA VAL A 37 -2.81 11.02 -7.84
C VAL A 37 -3.20 12.25 -8.64
N ASP A 38 -3.33 13.38 -7.96
CA ASP A 38 -3.64 14.66 -8.57
C ASP A 38 -2.56 15.02 -9.61
N PRO A 39 -2.95 15.46 -10.84
CA PRO A 39 -2.02 15.77 -11.92
C PRO A 39 -0.85 16.70 -11.53
N ASP A 40 -1.07 17.64 -10.60
CA ASP A 40 -0.03 18.57 -10.13
C ASP A 40 1.10 17.87 -9.35
N PHE A 41 0.85 16.63 -8.90
CA PHE A 41 1.76 15.82 -8.10
C PHE A 41 2.18 14.53 -8.81
N LEU A 42 1.80 14.34 -10.07
CA LEU A 42 2.27 13.21 -10.87
C LEU A 42 3.79 13.31 -11.08
N GLY A 43 4.44 12.17 -10.95
CA GLY A 43 5.88 12.04 -11.15
C GLY A 43 6.28 10.63 -11.57
N ASN A 44 7.59 10.43 -11.69
CA ASN A 44 8.17 9.10 -11.84
C ASN A 44 8.64 8.60 -10.48
N PRO A 45 8.54 7.29 -10.19
CA PRO A 45 8.10 6.20 -11.08
C PRO A 45 6.57 6.01 -11.18
N LYS A 46 6.12 5.32 -12.25
CA LYS A 46 4.70 5.00 -12.56
C LYS A 46 3.91 4.40 -11.39
N VAL A 47 4.58 3.65 -10.51
CA VAL A 47 3.98 3.00 -9.33
C VAL A 47 3.38 3.99 -8.32
N TYR A 48 3.67 5.29 -8.45
CA TYR A 48 3.14 6.34 -7.58
C TYR A 48 2.11 7.23 -8.31
N THR A 49 1.41 6.69 -9.31
CA THR A 49 0.38 7.43 -10.07
C THR A 49 -1.05 7.01 -9.71
N THR A 50 -1.21 5.82 -9.13
CA THR A 50 -2.47 5.28 -8.61
C THR A 50 -2.30 4.86 -7.17
N LEU A 51 -3.37 4.94 -6.36
CA LEU A 51 -3.39 4.47 -4.98
C LEU A 51 -4.71 3.80 -4.64
N ARG A 52 -4.74 3.01 -3.57
CA ARG A 52 -6.01 2.55 -2.97
C ARG A 52 -6.26 3.28 -1.65
N SER A 53 -7.44 3.87 -1.53
CA SER A 53 -7.90 4.62 -0.36
C SER A 53 -8.92 3.79 0.45
N PHE A 54 -8.88 3.91 1.78
CA PHE A 54 -9.78 3.21 2.71
C PHE A 54 -10.56 4.19 3.61
N PRO A 55 -11.41 5.07 3.04
CA PRO A 55 -12.08 6.12 3.80
C PRO A 55 -13.09 5.58 4.81
N ASP A 56 -13.70 4.42 4.55
CA ASP A 56 -14.80 3.89 5.38
C ASP A 56 -14.35 2.84 6.40
N TYR A 57 -13.06 2.46 6.41
CA TYR A 57 -12.56 1.34 7.20
C TYR A 57 -11.60 1.82 8.29
N ASN A 58 -11.82 1.39 9.54
CA ASN A 58 -10.87 1.64 10.64
C ASN A 58 -9.62 0.78 10.51
N ARG A 59 -9.77 -0.41 9.93
CA ARG A 59 -8.70 -1.34 9.63
C ARG A 59 -9.01 -2.01 8.30
N ASN A 60 -8.06 -1.97 7.38
CA ASN A 60 -8.12 -2.77 6.16
C ASN A 60 -6.82 -3.54 5.96
N CYS A 61 -6.90 -4.75 5.41
CA CYS A 61 -5.75 -5.63 5.26
C CYS A 61 -5.61 -6.13 3.83
N TYR A 62 -4.37 -6.15 3.36
CA TYR A 62 -3.96 -6.89 2.18
C TYR A 62 -3.60 -8.32 2.58
N ASN A 63 -4.28 -9.31 2.02
CA ASN A 63 -3.98 -10.72 2.23
C ASN A 63 -2.94 -11.20 1.20
N LEU A 64 -1.69 -11.31 1.63
CA LEU A 64 -0.59 -11.82 0.82
C LEU A 64 -0.64 -13.35 0.84
N THR A 65 -1.25 -13.94 -0.19
CA THR A 65 -1.42 -15.38 -0.34
C THR A 65 -1.09 -15.84 -1.76
N PRO A 66 -0.48 -17.03 -1.94
CA PRO A 66 0.01 -17.93 -0.90
C PRO A 66 1.42 -17.56 -0.40
N VAL A 67 1.68 -17.80 0.90
CA VAL A 67 3.03 -17.88 1.48
C VAL A 67 3.29 -19.29 2.03
N VAL A 68 4.57 -19.63 2.21
CA VAL A 68 5.03 -20.94 2.69
C VAL A 68 5.28 -20.85 4.19
N VAL A 69 4.56 -21.65 4.97
CA VAL A 69 4.73 -21.73 6.43
C VAL A 69 6.18 -22.04 6.79
N GLY A 70 6.73 -21.35 7.79
CA GLY A 70 8.12 -21.49 8.25
C GLY A 70 9.17 -20.82 7.36
N ARG A 71 8.76 -20.17 6.25
CA ARG A 71 9.66 -19.37 5.43
C ARG A 71 9.66 -17.92 5.90
N THR A 72 10.84 -17.32 5.93
CA THR A 72 11.03 -15.89 6.18
C THR A 72 10.83 -15.08 4.90
N TYR A 73 10.08 -13.99 5.01
CA TYR A 73 9.79 -13.04 3.94
C TYR A 73 10.23 -11.64 4.34
N LEU A 74 10.78 -10.90 3.36
CA LEU A 74 10.90 -9.45 3.45
C LEU A 74 9.63 -8.83 2.86
N VAL A 75 8.93 -8.04 3.64
CA VAL A 75 7.75 -7.28 3.24
C VAL A 75 8.14 -5.80 3.18
N ARG A 76 7.90 -5.15 2.04
CA ARG A 76 8.13 -3.72 1.83
C ARG A 76 6.79 -3.05 1.54
N ALA A 77 6.58 -1.89 2.14
CA ALA A 77 5.43 -1.02 1.93
C ALA A 77 5.90 0.37 1.51
N SER A 78 5.23 0.98 0.54
CA SER A 78 5.52 2.35 0.08
C SER A 78 4.26 3.21 0.12
N PHE A 79 4.43 4.51 0.36
CA PHE A 79 3.34 5.43 0.58
C PHE A 79 3.68 6.81 0.04
N MET A 80 2.74 7.41 -0.69
CA MET A 80 2.74 8.83 -1.07
C MET A 80 1.27 9.25 -1.23
N TYR A 81 0.95 10.46 -0.78
CA TYR A 81 -0.43 10.94 -0.73
C TYR A 81 -0.92 11.45 -2.09
N GLY A 82 -0.10 12.22 -2.80
CA GLY A 82 -0.42 12.73 -4.13
C GLY A 82 -1.68 13.61 -4.20
N ASN A 83 -2.19 14.12 -3.07
CA ASN A 83 -3.41 14.95 -3.01
C ASN A 83 -4.63 14.37 -3.75
N TYR A 84 -4.75 13.05 -3.81
CA TYR A 84 -5.74 12.35 -4.64
C TYR A 84 -7.21 12.75 -4.37
N ASP A 85 -7.51 13.27 -3.18
CA ASP A 85 -8.85 13.71 -2.77
C ASP A 85 -9.03 15.23 -2.73
N GLY A 86 -8.00 15.99 -3.15
CA GLY A 86 -8.02 17.45 -3.20
C GLY A 86 -8.02 18.15 -1.83
N LYS A 87 -7.95 17.41 -0.72
CA LYS A 87 -8.10 17.99 0.63
C LYS A 87 -6.83 18.63 1.17
N LYS A 88 -5.67 18.28 0.63
CA LYS A 88 -4.35 18.74 1.12
C LYS A 88 -4.12 18.41 2.61
N VAL A 89 -4.75 17.34 3.09
CA VAL A 89 -4.58 16.84 4.46
C VAL A 89 -3.76 15.55 4.38
N LEU A 90 -2.56 15.59 4.96
CA LEU A 90 -1.66 14.43 4.94
C LEU A 90 -2.20 13.31 5.84
N PRO A 91 -2.26 12.06 5.35
CA PRO A 91 -2.73 10.94 6.14
C PRO A 91 -1.70 10.56 7.21
N THR A 92 -2.19 10.07 8.35
CA THR A 92 -1.38 9.39 9.37
C THR A 92 -2.10 8.13 9.80
N PHE A 93 -1.44 6.98 9.75
CA PHE A 93 -2.07 5.70 10.10
C PHE A 93 -0.99 4.71 10.52
N ASP A 94 -1.40 3.66 11.22
CA ASP A 94 -0.50 2.60 11.64
C ASP A 94 -0.50 1.46 10.63
N LEU A 95 0.65 0.81 10.50
CA LEU A 95 0.87 -0.38 9.71
C LEU A 95 1.07 -1.57 10.66
N TYR A 96 0.45 -2.70 10.32
CA TYR A 96 0.55 -3.95 11.07
C TYR A 96 0.87 -5.09 10.12
N LEU A 97 1.66 -6.05 10.60
CA LEU A 97 1.78 -7.37 10.00
C LEU A 97 0.99 -8.37 10.84
N GLY A 98 -0.18 -8.78 10.35
CA GLY A 98 -1.18 -9.50 11.10
C GLY A 98 -1.67 -8.65 12.27
N VAL A 99 -1.42 -9.09 13.50
CA VAL A 99 -1.75 -8.37 14.75
C VAL A 99 -0.58 -7.58 15.32
N ASN A 100 0.62 -7.73 14.75
CA ASN A 100 1.84 -7.11 15.27
C ASN A 100 1.99 -5.71 14.69
N PHE A 101 2.17 -4.71 15.56
CA PHE A 101 2.50 -3.36 15.15
C PHE A 101 3.82 -3.37 14.36
N TRP A 102 3.82 -2.72 13.21
CA TRP A 102 4.99 -2.57 12.36
C TRP A 102 5.50 -1.14 12.43
N ASP A 103 4.70 -0.14 12.06
CA ASP A 103 5.16 1.25 11.93
C ASP A 103 3.99 2.25 12.00
N THR A 104 4.29 3.53 12.23
CA THR A 104 3.32 4.63 12.05
C THR A 104 3.71 5.43 10.82
N ILE A 105 2.85 5.38 9.80
CA ILE A 105 3.05 6.11 8.55
C ILE A 105 2.62 7.56 8.74
N LYS A 106 3.58 8.47 8.57
CA LYS A 106 3.36 9.92 8.62
C LYS A 106 4.10 10.58 7.46
N LEU A 107 3.34 11.15 6.54
CA LEU A 107 3.89 11.84 5.37
C LEU A 107 4.13 13.32 5.69
N ASP A 108 5.15 13.90 5.05
CA ASP A 108 5.54 15.31 5.27
C ASP A 108 5.09 16.23 4.12
N SER A 109 4.72 15.67 2.97
CA SER A 109 4.19 16.40 1.82
C SER A 109 3.40 15.46 0.89
N SER A 110 2.68 16.04 -0.08
CA SER A 110 1.95 15.24 -1.09
C SER A 110 2.87 14.41 -1.99
N THR A 111 4.15 14.78 -2.14
CA THR A 111 5.13 14.05 -2.97
C THR A 111 6.15 13.26 -2.15
N HIS A 112 6.06 13.29 -0.81
CA HIS A 112 6.92 12.50 0.04
C HIS A 112 6.60 11.01 -0.17
N ILE A 113 7.57 10.28 -0.72
CA ILE A 113 7.56 8.82 -0.78
C ILE A 113 8.21 8.28 0.49
N LEU A 114 7.41 7.63 1.32
CA LEU A 114 7.86 6.93 2.52
C LEU A 114 7.83 5.43 2.24
N SER A 115 8.94 4.74 2.49
CA SER A 115 9.02 3.28 2.41
C SER A 115 9.48 2.68 3.72
N THR A 116 8.86 1.57 4.14
CA THR A 116 9.22 0.81 5.34
C THR A 116 9.31 -0.67 5.01
N GLU A 117 10.12 -1.41 5.78
CA GLU A 117 10.40 -2.82 5.57
C GLU A 117 10.33 -3.61 6.88
N ILE A 118 9.84 -4.85 6.80
CA ILE A 118 9.89 -5.81 7.90
C ILE A 118 10.26 -7.20 7.37
N THR A 119 11.04 -7.93 8.16
CA THR A 119 11.33 -9.34 7.91
C THR A 119 10.56 -10.20 8.90
N ALA A 120 9.78 -11.16 8.42
CA ALA A 120 8.95 -12.01 9.27
C ALA A 120 8.84 -13.43 8.74
N GLU A 121 8.72 -14.40 9.65
CA GLU A 121 8.44 -15.79 9.30
C GLU A 121 6.92 -15.99 9.13
N ALA A 122 6.54 -16.71 8.07
CA ALA A 122 5.14 -17.04 7.82
C ALA A 122 4.65 -18.11 8.80
N MET A 123 3.73 -17.72 9.68
CA MET A 123 3.12 -18.63 10.67
C MET A 123 1.95 -19.42 10.09
N THR A 124 1.35 -18.93 9.00
CA THR A 124 0.23 -19.55 8.28
C THR A 124 0.49 -19.47 6.77
N THR A 125 -0.49 -19.88 5.95
CA THR A 125 -0.39 -19.86 4.48
C THR A 125 -0.64 -18.47 3.86
N SER A 126 -0.90 -17.44 4.68
CA SER A 126 -1.06 -16.05 4.26
C SER A 126 -0.36 -15.10 5.24
N MET A 127 -0.01 -13.90 4.78
CA MET A 127 0.41 -12.80 5.62
C MET A 127 -0.49 -11.60 5.37
N ASP A 128 -1.02 -10.99 6.44
CA ASP A 128 -1.88 -9.81 6.32
C ASP A 128 -1.08 -8.54 6.58
N VAL A 129 -1.07 -7.61 5.63
CA VAL A 129 -0.53 -6.26 5.83
C VAL A 129 -1.69 -5.31 6.04
N CYS A 130 -1.86 -4.82 7.27
CA CYS A 130 -3.03 -4.05 7.67
C CYS A 130 -2.71 -2.58 7.92
N LEU A 131 -3.51 -1.69 7.34
CA LEU A 131 -3.52 -0.27 7.62
C LEU A 131 -4.61 0.02 8.66
N VAL A 132 -4.28 0.77 9.70
CA VAL A 132 -5.18 1.07 10.82
C VAL A 132 -5.22 2.58 11.08
N LYS A 133 -6.43 3.15 11.11
CA LYS A 133 -6.64 4.57 11.40
C LYS A 133 -6.19 4.92 12.83
N THR A 134 -5.43 6.00 12.98
CA THR A 134 -5.00 6.51 14.29
C THR A 134 -5.93 7.61 14.81
N THR A 135 -6.36 8.58 13.99
CA THR A 135 -7.44 9.57 14.28
C THR A 135 -7.77 10.41 13.03
N ASP A 136 -9.05 10.56 12.65
CA ASP A 136 -9.63 11.39 11.53
C ASP A 136 -8.95 11.29 10.15
N SER A 137 -7.96 10.41 10.02
CA SER A 137 -7.19 10.17 8.81
C SER A 137 -7.84 9.10 7.94
N VAL A 138 -7.69 9.25 6.63
CA VAL A 138 -8.03 8.21 5.66
C VAL A 138 -6.75 7.46 5.30
N PRO A 139 -6.63 6.16 5.60
CA PRO A 139 -5.49 5.36 5.18
C PRO A 139 -5.48 5.20 3.67
N SER A 140 -4.29 5.28 3.07
CA SER A 140 -4.08 5.05 1.64
C SER A 140 -2.75 4.35 1.40
N TYR A 141 -2.68 3.45 0.41
CA TYR A 141 -1.50 2.65 0.07
C TYR A 141 -1.07 2.90 -1.38
N LEU A 142 0.25 2.89 -1.65
CA LEU A 142 0.86 2.87 -2.98
C LEU A 142 1.61 1.55 -3.22
#